data_AF-A0A3M6ALH1-F1
#
_entry.id   AF-A0A3M6ALH1-F1
#
_cell.length_a   1.000
_cell.length_b   1.000
_cell.length_c   1.000
_cell.angle_alpha   90.00
_cell.angle_beta   90.00
_cell.angle_gamma   90.00
#
_symmetry.space_group_name_H-M   'P 1'
#
loop_
_entity.id
_entity.type
_entity.pdbx_description
1 polymer ?
#
loop_
_entity_poly.entity_id
_entity_poly.type
_entity_poly.pdbx_seq_one_letter_code
_entity_poly.pdbx_strand_id
1 'polypeptide(L)'
;MNCIDGREALPFDLAKRIADRYSCSLEWLINGSSSMFPYPEVGGDYHEFFEPAVSGSGVSIKLVRLCTVEDSDGNPGPHDGTLLMFRCKDDKPNIASGYSGRFYLNDRMGGGGHGSLANFANFLNDNRSLQFSEYNCTAPIDNSMMWDHHPNYYLGFKHCSKASWLYPLLAGRSPSSIDWAQQHGYMSPKPKISYFHDLS
;
A
#
# COMPACT_ATOMS: atom_id res chain seq x y z
N MET A 1 -2.87 -21.74 28.18
CA MET A 1 -2.79 -22.55 26.93
C MET A 1 -1.32 -22.83 26.75
N ASN A 2 -0.87 -24.08 26.88
CA ASN A 2 0.55 -24.43 27.09
C ASN A 2 1.50 -23.97 25.98
N CYS A 3 1.01 -23.82 24.74
CA CYS A 3 1.79 -23.30 23.62
C CYS A 3 2.14 -21.81 23.75
N ILE A 4 1.31 -21.00 24.42
CA ILE A 4 1.61 -19.58 24.69
C ILE A 4 2.80 -19.46 25.65
N ASP A 5 2.89 -20.39 26.61
CA ASP A 5 3.95 -20.44 27.60
C ASP A 5 5.20 -21.20 27.10
N GLY A 6 5.23 -21.60 25.82
CA GLY A 6 6.33 -22.37 25.21
C GLY A 6 6.48 -23.79 25.74
N ARG A 7 5.50 -24.31 26.47
CA ARG A 7 5.52 -25.66 27.06
C ARG A 7 5.14 -26.76 26.07
N GLU A 8 4.48 -26.39 24.98
CA GLU A 8 4.06 -27.27 23.89
C GLU A 8 4.22 -26.57 22.53
N ALA A 9 4.43 -27.32 21.46
CA ALA A 9 4.49 -26.77 20.11
C ALA A 9 3.14 -26.17 19.67
N LEU A 10 3.18 -25.16 18.81
CA LEU A 10 1.97 -24.56 18.23
C LEU A 10 1.28 -25.56 17.28
N PRO A 11 0.04 -25.99 17.54
CA PRO A 11 -0.67 -26.91 16.64
C PRO A 11 -0.94 -26.25 15.28
N PHE A 12 -0.81 -27.02 14.18
CA PHE A 12 -1.02 -26.51 12.82
C PHE A 12 -2.39 -25.84 12.62
N ASP A 13 -3.46 -26.44 13.15
CA ASP A 13 -4.80 -25.85 13.05
C ASP A 13 -4.91 -24.51 13.79
N LEU A 14 -4.21 -24.37 14.92
CA LEU A 14 -4.15 -23.11 15.65
C LEU A 14 -3.31 -22.08 14.88
N ALA A 15 -2.15 -22.47 14.34
CA ALA A 15 -1.32 -21.61 13.50
C ALA A 15 -2.10 -21.07 12.29
N LYS A 16 -2.84 -21.94 11.59
CA LYS A 16 -3.70 -21.55 10.46
C LYS A 16 -4.76 -20.54 10.88
N ARG A 17 -5.46 -20.78 11.99
CA ARG A 17 -6.46 -19.84 12.51
C ARG A 17 -5.87 -18.48 12.91
N ILE A 18 -4.64 -18.45 13.40
CA ILE A 18 -3.93 -17.20 13.72
C ILE A 18 -3.58 -16.46 12.41
N ALA A 19 -2.96 -17.15 11.44
CA ALA A 19 -2.64 -16.60 10.12
C ALA A 19 -3.88 -16.01 9.43
N ASP A 20 -4.97 -16.79 9.37
CA ASP A 20 -6.22 -16.38 8.74
C ASP A 20 -6.87 -15.18 9.45
N ARG A 21 -6.68 -15.04 10.76
CA ARG A 21 -7.29 -13.95 11.56
C ARG A 21 -6.47 -12.66 11.53
N TYR A 22 -5.15 -12.75 11.55
CA TYR A 22 -4.26 -11.61 11.78
C TYR A 22 -3.33 -11.31 10.60
N SER A 23 -3.55 -11.94 9.45
CA SER A 23 -2.75 -11.73 8.23
C SER A 23 -1.26 -11.92 8.44
N CYS A 24 -0.85 -12.85 9.31
CA CYS A 24 0.55 -13.23 9.48
C CYS A 24 0.90 -14.46 8.66
N SER A 25 2.19 -14.64 8.39
CA SER A 25 2.71 -15.77 7.63
C SER A 25 2.53 -17.07 8.42
N LEU A 26 1.82 -18.03 7.83
CA LEU A 26 1.71 -19.38 8.38
C LEU A 26 3.07 -20.08 8.39
N GLU A 27 3.90 -19.84 7.38
CA GLU A 27 5.27 -20.35 7.31
C GLU A 27 6.07 -19.85 8.53
N TRP A 28 6.07 -18.53 8.75
CA TRP A 28 6.73 -17.91 9.89
C TRP A 28 6.25 -18.48 11.23
N LEU A 29 4.93 -18.69 11.40
CA LEU A 29 4.37 -19.28 12.62
C LEU A 29 4.84 -20.71 12.89
N ILE A 30 5.12 -21.49 11.85
CA ILE A 30 5.45 -22.91 11.97
C ILE A 30 6.95 -23.12 12.17
N ASN A 31 7.79 -22.42 11.42
CA ASN A 31 9.23 -22.71 11.35
C ASN A 31 10.12 -21.47 11.49
N GLY A 32 9.54 -20.26 11.62
CA GLY A 32 10.26 -19.01 11.75
C GLY A 32 10.96 -18.51 10.47
N SER A 33 10.76 -19.17 9.31
CA SER A 33 11.22 -18.65 8.02
C SER A 33 10.22 -17.65 7.45
N SER A 34 10.65 -16.83 6.47
CA SER A 34 9.90 -15.71 5.88
C SER A 34 9.66 -14.53 6.82
N SER A 35 9.03 -13.46 6.31
CA SER A 35 8.62 -12.31 7.11
C SER A 35 7.36 -12.64 7.93
N MET A 36 7.25 -12.04 9.12
CA MET A 36 6.08 -12.23 9.99
C MET A 36 4.79 -11.77 9.31
N PHE A 37 4.84 -10.64 8.61
CA PHE A 37 3.74 -10.11 7.80
C PHE A 37 4.14 -10.06 6.32
N PRO A 38 3.32 -10.59 5.40
CA PRO A 38 3.63 -10.57 3.99
C PRO A 38 3.29 -9.21 3.36
N TYR A 39 4.26 -8.61 2.69
CA TYR A 39 4.08 -7.43 1.84
C TYR A 39 4.58 -7.75 0.43
N PRO A 40 3.80 -8.48 -0.39
CA PRO A 40 4.17 -8.72 -1.78
C PRO A 40 4.24 -7.41 -2.56
N GLU A 41 5.16 -7.35 -3.53
CA GLU A 41 5.19 -6.29 -4.52
C GLU A 41 3.96 -6.43 -5.42
N VAL A 42 3.14 -5.38 -5.53
CA VAL A 42 1.89 -5.36 -6.34
C VAL A 42 2.16 -4.87 -7.78
N GLY A 43 3.42 -4.58 -8.13
CA GLY A 43 3.79 -3.91 -9.36
C GLY A 43 3.61 -4.76 -10.63
N GLY A 44 2.96 -4.20 -11.65
CA GLY A 44 2.90 -4.75 -13.02
C GLY A 44 1.53 -5.23 -13.46
N ASP A 45 0.78 -5.82 -12.54
CA ASP A 45 -0.63 -6.15 -12.70
C ASP A 45 -1.36 -5.88 -11.39
N TYR A 46 -2.07 -4.75 -11.33
CA TYR A 46 -2.82 -4.36 -10.14
C TYR A 46 -4.08 -5.22 -9.94
N HIS A 47 -4.58 -5.89 -10.98
CA HIS A 47 -5.86 -6.57 -10.92
C HIS A 47 -5.89 -7.68 -9.87
N GLU A 48 -4.85 -8.50 -9.77
CA GLU A 48 -4.81 -9.60 -8.79
C GLU A 48 -4.96 -9.09 -7.35
N PHE A 49 -4.28 -7.99 -7.02
CA PHE A 49 -4.41 -7.40 -5.69
C PHE A 49 -5.78 -6.74 -5.48
N PHE A 50 -6.32 -6.02 -6.47
CA PHE A 50 -7.55 -5.25 -6.27
C PHE A 50 -8.85 -6.01 -6.56
N GLU A 51 -8.80 -7.16 -7.25
CA GLU A 51 -9.97 -7.96 -7.65
C GLU A 51 -10.96 -8.19 -6.50
N PRO A 52 -10.53 -8.59 -5.28
CA PRO A 52 -11.48 -8.84 -4.18
C PRO A 52 -12.27 -7.59 -3.73
N ALA A 53 -11.74 -6.41 -4.02
CA ALA A 53 -12.43 -5.14 -3.76
C ALA A 53 -13.31 -4.73 -4.95
N VAL A 54 -12.92 -5.07 -6.19
CA VAL A 54 -13.69 -4.80 -7.42
C VAL A 54 -14.95 -5.67 -7.50
N SER A 55 -14.85 -6.96 -7.13
CA SER A 55 -15.98 -7.91 -7.18
C SER A 55 -17.03 -7.70 -6.08
N GLY A 56 -16.79 -6.76 -5.15
CA GLY A 56 -17.75 -6.25 -4.18
C GLY A 56 -17.83 -7.09 -2.89
N SER A 57 -17.48 -6.49 -1.75
CA SER A 57 -17.77 -7.08 -0.41
C SER A 57 -17.41 -6.18 0.78
N GLY A 58 -17.72 -4.88 0.75
CA GLY A 58 -17.41 -3.98 1.87
C GLY A 58 -15.90 -3.81 2.14
N VAL A 59 -15.08 -4.05 1.12
CA VAL A 59 -13.63 -3.87 1.18
C VAL A 59 -13.31 -2.43 0.82
N SER A 60 -12.67 -1.72 1.75
CA SER A 60 -12.07 -0.42 1.51
C SER A 60 -10.58 -0.60 1.22
N ILE A 61 -10.07 0.23 0.32
CA ILE A 61 -8.64 0.31 0.02
C ILE A 61 -8.06 1.49 0.79
N LYS A 62 -7.03 1.24 1.59
CA LYS A 62 -6.21 2.30 2.18
C LYS A 62 -4.87 2.36 1.47
N LEU A 63 -4.55 3.54 0.95
CA LEU A 63 -3.31 3.87 0.27
C LEU A 63 -2.47 4.72 1.22
N VAL A 64 -1.31 4.21 1.64
CA VAL A 64 -0.49 4.85 2.68
C VAL A 64 0.89 5.16 2.11
N ARG A 65 1.18 6.45 1.94
CA ARG A 65 2.50 6.94 1.55
C ARG A 65 3.41 6.98 2.78
N LEU A 66 4.57 6.32 2.71
CA LEU A 66 5.61 6.46 3.72
C LEU A 66 6.30 7.82 3.59
N CYS A 67 6.42 8.52 4.70
CA CYS A 67 7.08 9.82 4.83
C CYS A 67 8.17 9.66 5.89
N THR A 68 9.33 9.16 5.48
CA THR A 68 10.41 8.81 6.43
C THR A 68 11.13 10.07 6.90
N VAL A 69 11.64 10.03 8.13
CA VAL A 69 12.44 11.14 8.68
C VAL A 69 13.81 11.13 8.02
N GLU A 70 14.35 12.33 7.75
CA GLU A 70 15.72 12.48 7.29
C GLU A 70 16.72 11.97 8.33
N ASP A 71 17.82 11.38 7.87
CA ASP A 71 18.94 11.05 8.74
C ASP A 71 19.69 12.32 9.21
N SER A 72 20.72 12.14 10.03
CA SER A 72 21.53 13.26 10.54
C SER A 72 22.20 14.10 9.46
N ASP A 73 22.32 13.56 8.26
CA ASP A 73 22.95 14.20 7.10
C ASP A 73 21.90 14.85 6.16
N GLY A 74 20.63 14.87 6.57
CA GLY A 74 19.53 15.45 5.80
C GLY A 74 19.06 14.57 4.64
N ASN A 75 19.44 13.29 4.60
CA ASN A 75 18.98 12.38 3.55
C ASN A 75 17.65 11.74 3.96
N PRO A 76 16.59 11.83 3.13
CA PRO A 76 15.38 11.05 3.36
C PRO A 76 15.70 9.57 3.44
N GLY A 77 14.97 8.85 4.31
CA GLY A 77 15.08 7.40 4.44
C GLY A 77 14.88 6.67 3.10
N PRO A 78 15.43 5.45 2.94
CA PRO A 78 15.43 4.74 1.66
C PRO A 78 14.05 4.29 1.20
N HIS A 79 13.06 4.33 2.10
CA HIS A 79 11.68 3.99 1.80
C HIS A 79 10.76 5.21 1.70
N ASP A 80 11.31 6.41 1.74
CA ASP A 80 10.51 7.62 1.53
C ASP A 80 9.72 7.54 0.22
N GLY A 81 8.45 7.93 0.26
CA GLY A 81 7.55 7.89 -0.89
C GLY A 81 7.02 6.50 -1.24
N THR A 82 7.45 5.42 -0.57
CA THR A 82 6.90 4.08 -0.83
C THR A 82 5.39 4.08 -0.59
N LEU A 83 4.64 3.50 -1.52
CA LEU A 83 3.20 3.36 -1.39
C LEU A 83 2.84 1.98 -0.86
N LEU A 84 2.32 1.92 0.37
CA LEU A 84 1.69 0.74 0.92
C LEU A 84 0.20 0.70 0.53
N MET A 85 -0.29 -0.50 0.26
CA MET A 85 -1.67 -0.76 -0.15
C MET A 85 -2.28 -1.77 0.80
N PHE A 86 -3.45 -1.43 1.35
CA PHE A 86 -4.15 -2.28 2.28
C PHE A 86 -5.58 -2.53 1.81
N ARG A 87 -5.99 -3.79 1.76
CA ARG A 87 -7.40 -4.17 1.66
C ARG A 87 -7.95 -4.38 3.07
N CYS A 88 -8.86 -3.51 3.47
CA CYS A 88 -9.50 -3.54 4.78
C CYS A 88 -10.96 -3.95 4.61
N LYS A 89 -11.40 -4.98 5.33
CA LYS A 89 -12.80 -5.43 5.33
C LYS A 89 -13.42 -5.15 6.70
N ASP A 90 -14.27 -4.13 6.80
CA ASP A 90 -14.93 -3.71 8.05
C ASP A 90 -13.95 -3.68 9.25
N ASP A 91 -14.44 -3.88 10.48
CA ASP A 91 -13.64 -3.98 11.71
C ASP A 91 -12.87 -5.32 11.83
N LYS A 92 -12.54 -5.98 10.72
CA LYS A 92 -11.80 -7.25 10.77
C LYS A 92 -10.31 -7.00 11.01
N PRO A 93 -9.68 -7.82 11.87
CA PRO A 93 -8.24 -7.77 12.10
C PRO A 93 -7.42 -8.23 10.88
N ASN A 94 -8.02 -9.00 9.98
CA ASN A 94 -7.37 -9.43 8.74
C ASN A 94 -7.30 -8.25 7.77
N ILE A 95 -6.08 -7.82 7.48
CA ILE A 95 -5.76 -6.78 6.53
C ILE A 95 -4.79 -7.38 5.52
N ALA A 96 -5.18 -7.46 4.25
CA ALA A 96 -4.24 -7.86 3.21
C ALA A 96 -3.36 -6.68 2.83
N SER A 97 -2.05 -6.90 2.76
CA SER A 97 -1.02 -5.88 2.53
C SER A 97 -0.29 -6.12 1.22
N GLY A 98 0.22 -5.04 0.64
CA GLY A 98 1.12 -5.03 -0.50
C GLY A 98 1.79 -3.67 -0.63
N TYR A 99 2.77 -3.55 -1.51
CA TYR A 99 3.45 -2.28 -1.75
C TYR A 99 3.77 -2.05 -3.24
N SER A 100 4.02 -0.80 -3.59
CA SER A 100 4.56 -0.43 -4.90
C SER A 100 6.09 -0.50 -4.89
N GLY A 101 6.65 -1.49 -5.59
CA GLY A 101 8.09 -1.56 -5.87
C GLY A 101 8.53 -0.84 -7.14
N ARG A 102 7.58 -0.30 -7.93
CA ARG A 102 7.84 0.25 -9.28
C ARG A 102 7.84 1.76 -9.36
N PHE A 103 7.38 2.45 -8.31
CA PHE A 103 7.38 3.91 -8.25
C PHE A 103 7.36 4.39 -6.79
N TYR A 104 7.82 5.63 -6.56
CA TYR A 104 7.79 6.31 -5.27
C TYR A 104 6.99 7.61 -5.37
N LEU A 105 6.16 7.92 -4.39
CA LEU A 105 5.42 9.18 -4.33
C LEU A 105 6.29 10.30 -3.74
N ASN A 106 7.41 10.61 -4.39
CA ASN A 106 8.33 11.72 -4.09
C ASN A 106 9.19 12.07 -5.31
N ASP A 107 10.15 12.97 -5.12
CA ASP A 107 11.09 13.47 -6.11
C ASP A 107 12.20 12.47 -6.50
N ARG A 108 12.34 11.35 -5.78
CA ARG A 108 13.36 10.31 -6.06
C ARG A 108 12.94 9.32 -7.15
N MET A 109 11.87 9.62 -7.87
CA MET A 109 11.36 8.77 -8.95
C MET A 109 12.28 8.82 -10.18
N GLY A 110 12.88 7.69 -10.55
CA GLY A 110 13.60 7.55 -11.81
C GLY A 110 12.66 7.48 -13.03
N GLY A 111 13.21 7.60 -14.25
CA GLY A 111 12.41 7.67 -15.49
C GLY A 111 11.39 6.53 -15.70
N GLY A 112 11.71 5.29 -15.29
CA GLY A 112 10.79 4.15 -15.35
C GLY A 112 9.65 4.20 -14.31
N GLY A 113 9.84 4.92 -13.21
CA GLY A 113 8.84 5.09 -12.16
C GLY A 113 7.65 5.93 -12.61
N HIS A 114 7.89 6.96 -13.44
CA HIS A 114 6.81 7.84 -13.91
C HIS A 114 5.79 7.10 -14.77
N GLY A 115 6.24 6.23 -15.68
CA GLY A 115 5.35 5.38 -16.48
C GLY A 115 4.55 4.41 -15.61
N SER A 116 5.20 3.83 -14.59
CA SER A 116 4.55 2.94 -13.63
C SER A 116 3.49 3.67 -12.80
N LEU A 117 3.78 4.89 -12.33
CA LEU A 117 2.81 5.72 -11.62
C LEU A 117 1.63 6.14 -12.51
N ALA A 118 1.88 6.49 -13.77
CA ALA A 118 0.82 6.81 -14.73
C ALA A 118 -0.08 5.58 -14.99
N ASN A 119 0.50 4.39 -15.13
CA ASN A 119 -0.26 3.14 -15.26
C ASN A 119 -1.11 2.84 -14.03
N PHE A 120 -0.56 3.07 -12.83
CA PHE A 120 -1.32 2.96 -11.59
C PHE A 120 -2.49 3.95 -11.54
N ALA A 121 -2.26 5.22 -11.86
CA ALA A 121 -3.32 6.23 -11.91
C ALA A 121 -4.42 5.87 -12.93
N ASN A 122 -4.04 5.36 -14.10
CA ASN A 122 -4.98 4.84 -15.09
C ASN A 122 -5.81 3.68 -14.54
N PHE A 123 -5.17 2.72 -13.87
CA PHE A 123 -5.85 1.61 -13.22
C PHE A 123 -6.90 2.10 -12.20
N LEU A 124 -6.53 3.04 -11.32
CA LEU A 124 -7.46 3.61 -10.35
C LEU A 124 -8.63 4.36 -11.03
N ASN A 125 -8.33 5.11 -12.09
CA ASN A 125 -9.35 5.83 -12.87
C ASN A 125 -10.31 4.91 -13.63
N ASP A 126 -9.86 3.73 -14.04
CA ASP A 126 -10.68 2.69 -14.68
C ASP A 126 -11.56 1.94 -13.66
N ASN A 127 -11.18 1.96 -12.37
CA ASN A 127 -11.86 1.23 -11.30
C ASN A 127 -12.50 2.16 -10.26
N ARG A 128 -13.30 3.14 -10.72
CA ARG A 128 -13.93 4.18 -9.85
C ARG A 128 -14.92 3.65 -8.83
N SER A 129 -15.38 2.41 -8.95
CA SER A 129 -16.24 1.75 -7.97
C SER A 129 -15.50 1.42 -6.67
N LEU A 130 -14.16 1.36 -6.71
CA LEU A 130 -13.34 1.10 -5.54
C LEU A 130 -13.37 2.28 -4.57
N GLN A 131 -13.49 1.98 -3.29
CA GLN A 131 -13.44 2.96 -2.22
C GLN A 131 -12.00 3.13 -1.76
N PHE A 132 -11.38 4.26 -2.08
CA PHE A 132 -10.03 4.60 -1.66
C PHE A 132 -10.02 5.58 -0.50
N SER A 133 -9.00 5.49 0.34
CA SER A 133 -8.63 6.51 1.30
C SER A 133 -7.12 6.65 1.33
N GLU A 134 -6.63 7.87 1.21
CA GLU A 134 -5.22 8.19 1.18
C GLU A 134 -4.70 8.71 2.53
N TYR A 135 -3.49 8.29 2.86
CA TYR A 135 -2.82 8.65 4.10
C TYR A 135 -1.34 8.88 3.88
N ASN A 136 -0.75 9.64 4.80
CA ASN A 136 0.69 9.73 5.01
C ASN A 136 1.02 9.03 6.33
N CYS A 137 2.10 8.25 6.34
CA CYS A 137 2.62 7.60 7.53
C CYS A 137 4.03 8.10 7.84
N THR A 138 4.21 8.73 9.00
CA THR A 138 5.50 9.14 9.54
C THR A 138 5.80 8.23 10.74
N ALA A 139 6.34 7.06 10.44
CA ALA A 139 6.81 6.12 11.44
C ALA A 139 8.34 6.11 11.46
N PRO A 140 8.98 5.93 12.63
CA PRO A 140 10.41 5.65 12.70
C PRO A 140 10.64 4.24 12.18
N ILE A 141 10.79 4.10 10.87
CA ILE A 141 11.01 2.82 10.21
C ILE A 141 12.52 2.69 10.02
N ASP A 142 13.14 1.76 10.74
CA ASP A 142 14.50 1.36 10.39
C ASP A 142 14.47 0.50 9.11
N ASN A 143 15.60 0.45 8.41
CA ASN A 143 15.69 -0.26 7.12
C ASN A 143 15.44 -1.77 7.21
N SER A 144 15.54 -2.37 8.40
CA SER A 144 15.34 -3.81 8.60
C SER A 144 13.90 -4.19 8.95
N MET A 145 13.09 -3.26 9.48
CA MET A 145 11.77 -3.57 10.06
C MET A 145 10.57 -3.15 9.21
N MET A 146 10.76 -2.59 8.01
CA MET A 146 9.64 -2.07 7.21
C MET A 146 8.57 -3.13 6.90
N TRP A 147 8.94 -4.40 6.77
CA TRP A 147 7.99 -5.49 6.50
C TRP A 147 7.61 -6.29 7.74
N ASP A 148 8.17 -5.96 8.91
CA ASP A 148 8.00 -6.70 10.15
C ASP A 148 6.85 -6.18 11.02
N HIS A 149 6.19 -5.12 10.57
CA HIS A 149 5.05 -4.55 11.28
C HIS A 149 3.71 -4.98 10.66
N HIS A 150 2.77 -5.35 11.55
CA HIS A 150 1.38 -5.60 11.18
C HIS A 150 0.79 -4.34 10.52
N PRO A 151 -0.09 -4.44 9.50
CA PRO A 151 -0.72 -3.29 8.85
C PRO A 151 -1.31 -2.22 9.79
N ASN A 152 -1.84 -2.63 10.95
CA ASN A 152 -2.33 -1.71 11.99
C ASN A 152 -1.28 -0.71 12.50
N TYR A 153 0.01 -1.04 12.44
CA TYR A 153 1.07 -0.09 12.78
C TYR A 153 1.05 1.12 11.84
N TYR A 154 0.95 0.86 10.53
CA TYR A 154 0.91 1.89 9.48
C TYR A 154 -0.43 2.63 9.40
N LEU A 155 -1.50 2.03 9.91
CA LEU A 155 -2.85 2.60 9.93
C LEU A 155 -3.20 3.27 11.27
N GLY A 156 -2.34 3.15 12.27
CA GLY A 156 -2.58 3.72 13.59
C GLY A 156 -2.45 5.24 13.59
N PHE A 157 -3.38 5.92 14.27
CA PHE A 157 -3.42 7.39 14.35
C PHE A 157 -2.15 8.05 14.93
N LYS A 158 -1.28 7.28 15.58
CA LYS A 158 0.02 7.78 16.09
C LYS A 158 1.01 8.12 14.97
N HIS A 159 0.93 7.40 13.84
CA HIS A 159 1.86 7.54 12.72
C HIS A 159 1.14 7.94 11.44
N CYS A 160 -0.16 7.70 11.36
CA CYS A 160 -0.97 7.83 10.15
C CYS A 160 -1.86 9.07 10.21
N SER A 161 -1.81 9.89 9.17
CA SER A 161 -2.67 11.07 8.98
C SER A 161 -3.34 11.04 7.62
N LYS A 162 -4.57 11.55 7.52
CA LYS A 162 -5.25 11.67 6.22
C LYS A 162 -4.43 12.55 5.29
N ALA A 163 -4.34 12.14 4.04
CA ALA A 163 -3.67 12.92 3.00
C ALA A 163 -4.67 13.46 1.98
N SER A 164 -4.16 14.20 0.99
CA SER A 164 -4.96 14.74 -0.11
C SER A 164 -4.21 14.68 -1.43
N TRP A 165 -3.32 13.69 -1.58
CA TRP A 165 -2.49 13.54 -2.77
C TRP A 165 -3.16 12.75 -3.89
N LEU A 166 -4.16 11.92 -3.58
CA LEU A 166 -4.74 11.00 -4.55
C LEU A 166 -5.54 11.72 -5.62
N TYR A 167 -6.44 12.62 -5.22
CA TYR A 167 -7.29 13.33 -6.19
C TYR A 167 -6.50 14.20 -7.19
N PRO A 168 -5.52 15.05 -6.79
CA PRO A 168 -4.69 15.76 -7.75
C PRO A 168 -3.94 14.83 -8.70
N LEU A 169 -3.39 13.73 -8.17
CA LEU A 169 -2.64 12.74 -8.96
C LEU A 169 -3.51 12.09 -10.04
N LEU A 170 -4.72 11.64 -9.69
CA LEU A 170 -5.68 11.08 -10.64
C LEU A 170 -6.13 12.09 -11.70
N ALA A 171 -6.12 13.39 -11.36
CA ALA A 171 -6.45 14.49 -12.25
C ALA A 171 -5.27 14.97 -13.12
N GLY A 172 -4.11 14.31 -13.07
CA GLY A 172 -2.95 14.74 -13.84
C GLY A 172 -2.24 15.97 -13.27
N ARG A 173 -2.47 16.31 -12.01
CA ARG A 173 -1.89 17.48 -11.32
C ARG A 173 -0.91 17.03 -10.26
N SER A 174 0.12 17.83 -10.05
CA SER A 174 1.06 17.68 -8.92
C SER A 174 0.33 17.88 -7.59
N PRO A 175 0.31 16.89 -6.68
CA PRO A 175 -0.14 17.10 -5.31
C PRO A 175 0.74 18.11 -4.58
N SER A 176 0.15 19.05 -3.83
CA SER A 176 0.91 20.04 -3.04
C SER A 176 1.62 19.42 -1.83
N SER A 177 1.20 18.24 -1.39
CA SER A 177 1.78 17.51 -0.25
C SER A 177 2.94 16.58 -0.65
N ILE A 178 3.31 16.57 -1.93
CA ILE A 178 4.44 15.80 -2.44
C ILE A 178 5.33 16.77 -3.20
N ASP A 179 6.58 16.89 -2.78
CA ASP A 179 7.56 17.64 -3.54
C ASP A 179 7.98 16.82 -4.76
N TRP A 180 7.90 17.43 -5.93
CA TRP A 180 8.36 16.85 -7.18
C TRP A 180 9.45 17.78 -7.69
N ALA A 181 10.70 17.35 -7.61
CA ALA A 181 11.80 18.12 -8.18
C ALA A 181 11.48 18.40 -9.67
N GLN A 182 11.49 19.68 -10.03
CA GLN A 182 11.21 20.14 -11.38
C GLN A 182 12.13 19.45 -12.38
N GLN A 183 11.64 18.46 -13.11
CA GLN A 183 12.16 18.17 -14.44
C GLN A 183 11.17 17.61 -15.45
N HIS A 184 10.03 17.05 -15.02
CA HIS A 184 8.93 16.76 -15.95
C HIS A 184 7.62 16.99 -15.23
N GLY A 185 6.79 17.92 -15.71
CA GLY A 185 5.40 17.98 -15.28
C GLY A 185 4.81 16.57 -15.38
N TYR A 186 4.14 16.12 -14.32
CA TYR A 186 3.52 14.80 -14.27
C TYR A 186 2.78 14.54 -15.59
N MET A 187 3.23 13.53 -16.35
CA MET A 187 2.56 13.19 -17.61
C MET A 187 1.15 12.73 -17.26
N SER A 188 0.17 13.54 -17.67
CA SER A 188 -1.22 13.28 -17.32
C SER A 188 -1.63 11.89 -17.81
N PRO A 189 -2.37 11.10 -17.00
CA PRO A 189 -3.05 9.92 -17.48
C PRO A 189 -3.88 10.31 -18.71
N LYS A 190 -3.80 9.51 -19.78
CA LYS A 190 -4.51 9.84 -21.03
C LYS A 190 -6.01 9.84 -20.74
N PRO A 191 -6.75 10.93 -21.04
CA PRO A 191 -8.20 10.89 -20.96
C PRO A 191 -8.70 9.84 -21.97
N LYS A 192 -9.37 8.79 -21.48
CA LYS A 192 -10.16 7.92 -22.34
C LYS A 192 -11.39 8.72 -22.78
N ILE A 193 -11.45 9.08 -24.05
CA ILE A 193 -12.64 9.63 -24.69
C ILE A 193 -13.73 8.55 -24.57
N SER A 194 -14.76 8.81 -23.77
CA SER A 194 -15.94 7.95 -23.73
C SER A 194 -16.76 8.23 -24.99
N TYR A 195 -16.67 7.36 -25.99
CA TYR A 195 -17.64 7.34 -27.08
C TYR A 195 -18.94 6.70 -26.55
N PHE A 196 -19.74 7.47 -25.83
CA PHE A 196 -21.15 7.14 -25.63
C PHE A 196 -21.98 7.95 -26.64
N HIS A 197 -22.43 7.21 -27.67
CA HIS A 197 -23.59 7.42 -28.53
C HIS A 197 -24.27 8.79 -28.56
N ASP A 198 -24.16 9.47 -29.70
CA ASP A 198 -25.32 10.11 -30.35
C ASP A 198 -25.73 9.22 -31.54
N LEU A 199 -26.69 8.33 -31.27
CA LEU A 199 -27.56 7.77 -32.29
C LEU A 199 -28.98 7.83 -31.72
N SER A 200 -29.61 8.99 -31.92
CA SER A 200 -31.06 9.15 -31.97
C SER A 200 -31.51 9.22 -33.42
#